data_AF-A0A5E7G165-F1
#
_entry.id   AF-A0A5E7G165-F1
#
_cell.length_a   1.000
_cell.length_b   1.000
_cell.length_c   1.000
_cell.angle_alpha   90.00
_cell.angle_beta   90.00
_cell.angle_gamma   90.00
#
_symmetry.space_group_name_H-M   'P 1'
#
loop_
_entity.id
_entity.type
_entity.pdbx_description
1 polymer ?
#
loop_
_entity_poly.entity_id
_entity_poly.type
_entity_poly.pdbx_seq_one_letter_code
_entity_poly.pdbx_strand_id
1 'polypeptide(L)'
;MLPAEELKTYIERQVKLIAAKLRGYTLLSKKAATLSSEEHPRAGIQVDAYYMNDGRPVYQRQAAFQIEQHRILVFSTTSQADFSVTQNENWLHLLTSFQPRQDTAPTDIEQE
;
A
#
# COMPACT_ATOMS: atom_id res chain seq x y z
N MET A 1 -6.90 10.47 -5.94
CA MET A 1 -6.75 11.41 -4.80
C MET A 1 -7.60 12.64 -5.07
N LEU A 2 -7.93 13.43 -4.04
CA LEU A 2 -8.52 14.75 -4.29
C LEU A 2 -7.52 15.63 -5.07
N PRO A 3 -7.96 16.61 -5.86
CA PRO A 3 -7.05 17.51 -6.57
C PRO A 3 -6.09 18.18 -5.58
N ALA A 4 -4.78 18.17 -5.90
CA ALA A 4 -3.70 18.68 -5.04
C ALA A 4 -3.58 18.02 -3.65
N GLU A 5 -4.19 16.85 -3.42
CA GLU A 5 -4.01 16.10 -2.19
C GLU A 5 -2.67 15.37 -2.21
N GLU A 6 -1.80 15.71 -1.25
CA GLU A 6 -0.54 15.02 -1.00
C GLU A 6 -0.78 13.59 -0.47
N LEU A 7 0.15 12.67 -0.74
CA LEU A 7 0.03 11.25 -0.36
C LEU A 7 -0.18 11.08 1.16
N LYS A 8 0.50 11.89 1.96
CA LYS A 8 0.35 11.91 3.41
C LYS A 8 -1.08 12.26 3.83
N THR A 9 -1.67 13.30 3.22
CA THR A 9 -3.03 13.77 3.50
C THR A 9 -4.06 12.73 3.09
N TYR A 10 -3.87 12.11 1.92
CA TYR A 10 -4.70 10.99 1.47
C TYR A 10 -4.73 9.86 2.50
N ILE A 11 -3.56 9.44 3.01
CA ILE A 11 -3.47 8.34 3.98
C ILE A 11 -4.12 8.72 5.30
N GLU A 12 -3.90 9.93 5.80
CA GLU A 12 -4.54 10.39 7.04
C GLU A 12 -6.07 10.38 6.92
N ARG A 13 -6.61 10.75 5.75
CA ARG A 13 -8.04 10.64 5.46
C ARG A 13 -8.49 9.18 5.39
N GLN A 14 -7.74 8.30 4.73
CA GLN A 14 -8.08 6.87 4.66
C GLN A 14 -8.10 6.23 6.05
N VAL A 15 -7.09 6.50 6.88
CA VAL A 15 -7.02 6.00 8.27
C VAL A 15 -8.23 6.47 9.08
N LYS A 16 -8.63 7.75 8.96
CA LYS A 16 -9.84 8.26 9.62
C LYS A 16 -11.11 7.56 9.15
N LEU A 17 -11.25 7.31 7.84
CA LEU A 17 -12.42 6.62 7.28
C LEU A 17 -12.49 5.16 7.74
N ILE A 18 -11.35 4.46 7.80
CA ILE A 18 -11.27 3.08 8.30
C ILE A 18 -11.60 3.05 9.79
N ALA A 19 -11.02 3.95 10.59
CA ALA A 19 -11.27 4.03 12.02
C ALA A 19 -12.75 4.31 12.35
N ALA A 20 -13.44 5.08 11.50
CA ALA A 20 -14.88 5.32 11.64
C ALA A 20 -15.75 4.09 11.32
N LYS A 21 -15.24 3.14 10.53
CA LYS A 21 -15.99 1.95 10.07
C LYS A 21 -15.65 0.69 10.84
N LEU A 22 -14.41 0.55 11.31
CA LEU A 22 -13.92 -0.65 11.97
C LEU A 22 -13.88 -0.45 13.49
N ARG A 23 -14.63 -1.29 14.20
CA ARG A 23 -14.69 -1.24 15.66
C ARG A 23 -13.32 -1.59 16.26
N GLY A 24 -12.87 -0.78 17.21
CA GLY A 24 -11.61 -1.00 17.91
C GLY A 24 -10.37 -0.80 17.04
N TYR A 25 -10.49 -0.07 15.92
CA TYR A 25 -9.36 0.25 15.07
C TYR A 25 -8.31 1.06 15.84
N THR A 26 -7.07 0.57 15.82
CA THR A 26 -5.93 1.18 16.48
C THR A 26 -4.76 1.22 15.51
N LEU A 27 -4.24 2.43 15.26
CA LEU A 27 -3.02 2.63 14.48
C LEU A 27 -1.79 2.24 15.32
N LEU A 28 -0.99 1.30 14.83
CA LEU A 28 0.24 0.84 15.49
C LEU A 28 1.46 1.62 15.01
N SER A 29 1.60 1.81 13.70
CA SER A 29 2.77 2.47 13.12
C SER A 29 2.43 3.17 11.80
N LYS A 30 3.19 4.22 11.49
CA LYS A 30 3.22 4.87 10.17
C LYS A 30 4.68 5.11 9.78
N LYS A 31 5.11 4.54 8.65
CA LYS A 31 6.51 4.63 8.19
C LYS A 31 6.61 4.78 6.68
N ALA A 32 7.75 5.25 6.20
CA ALA A 32 8.05 5.27 4.78
C ALA A 32 8.11 3.84 4.21
N ALA A 33 7.68 3.69 2.96
CA ALA A 33 7.79 2.45 2.21
C ALA A 33 8.33 2.75 0.81
N THR A 34 8.97 1.76 0.19
CA THR A 34 9.47 1.86 -1.18
C THR A 34 8.86 0.75 -2.01
N LEU A 35 8.36 1.08 -3.19
CA LEU A 35 7.86 0.14 -4.19
C LEU A 35 8.85 0.04 -5.34
N SER A 36 9.13 -1.20 -5.77
CA SER A 36 10.16 -1.55 -6.77
C SER A 36 11.60 -1.36 -6.27
N SER A 37 12.47 -2.32 -6.57
CA SER A 37 13.93 -2.19 -6.39
C SER A 37 14.67 -1.67 -7.63
N GLU A 38 14.04 -1.75 -8.81
CA GLU A 38 14.63 -1.40 -10.10
C GLU A 38 14.41 0.07 -10.48
N GLU A 39 15.08 0.51 -11.55
CA GLU A 39 15.22 1.84 -12.23
C GLU A 39 14.39 3.06 -11.75
N HIS A 40 13.18 2.89 -11.24
CA HIS A 40 12.31 3.97 -10.74
C HIS A 40 11.61 3.58 -9.43
N PRO A 41 12.34 3.54 -8.28
CA PRO A 41 11.73 3.26 -6.98
C PRO A 41 10.71 4.35 -6.62
N ARG A 42 9.52 3.94 -6.17
CA ARG A 42 8.45 4.87 -5.81
C ARG A 42 8.31 4.99 -4.31
N ALA A 43 8.39 6.22 -3.82
CA ALA A 43 8.14 6.50 -2.41
C ALA A 43 6.66 6.30 -2.09
N GLY A 44 6.41 5.68 -0.94
CA GLY A 44 5.10 5.47 -0.38
C GLY A 44 5.12 5.54 1.13
N ILE A 45 3.97 5.23 1.72
CA ILE A 45 3.80 5.22 3.17
C ILE A 45 3.07 3.93 3.53
N GLN A 46 3.63 3.24 4.52
CA GLN A 46 3.04 2.09 5.17
C GLN A 46 2.37 2.51 6.48
N VAL A 47 1.25 1.85 6.75
CA VAL A 47 0.43 1.96 7.95
C VAL A 47 0.23 0.55 8.49
N ASP A 48 0.63 0.34 9.73
CA ASP A 48 0.30 -0.89 10.47
C ASP A 48 -0.79 -0.55 11.49
N ALA A 49 -1.83 -1.37 11.58
CA ALA A 49 -2.95 -1.18 12.48
C ALA A 49 -3.52 -2.52 12.91
N TYR A 50 -4.40 -2.52 13.92
CA TYR A 50 -5.29 -3.65 14.17
C TYR A 50 -6.70 -3.16 14.41
N TYR A 51 -7.68 -4.04 14.23
CA TYR A 51 -9.07 -3.79 14.59
C TYR A 51 -9.71 -5.07 15.14
N MET A 52 -10.89 -4.95 15.75
CA MET A 52 -11.61 -6.10 16.28
C MET A 52 -12.61 -6.60 15.24
N ASN A 53 -12.51 -7.88 14.89
CA ASN A 53 -13.48 -8.59 14.06
C ASN A 53 -13.97 -9.84 14.80
N ASP A 54 -15.28 -9.94 15.05
CA ASP A 54 -15.90 -11.06 15.77
C ASP A 54 -15.21 -11.41 17.11
N GLY A 55 -14.81 -10.37 17.85
CA GLY A 55 -14.14 -10.51 19.15
C GLY A 55 -12.67 -10.91 19.08
N ARG A 56 -12.09 -11.05 17.87
CA ARG A 56 -10.66 -11.35 17.66
C ARG A 56 -9.94 -10.16 17.04
N PRO A 57 -8.69 -9.88 17.45
CA PRO A 57 -7.89 -8.85 16.79
C PRO A 57 -7.49 -9.32 15.39
N VAL A 58 -7.60 -8.42 14.42
CA VAL A 58 -7.07 -8.59 13.07
C VAL A 58 -6.02 -7.52 12.86
N TYR A 59 -4.79 -7.97 12.66
CA TYR A 59 -3.65 -7.12 12.33
C TYR A 59 -3.67 -6.84 10.83
N GLN A 60 -3.48 -5.59 10.46
CA GLN A 60 -3.49 -5.12 9.10
C GLN A 60 -2.23 -4.31 8.83
N ARG A 61 -1.66 -4.54 7.66
CA ARG A 61 -0.61 -3.70 7.09
C ARG A 61 -1.06 -3.23 5.73
N GLN A 62 -0.94 -1.93 5.50
CA GLN A 62 -1.23 -1.32 4.21
C GLN A 62 -0.07 -0.44 3.78
N ALA A 63 0.35 -0.51 2.52
CA ALA A 63 1.26 0.47 1.94
C ALA A 63 0.66 1.09 0.69
N ALA A 64 0.67 2.42 0.64
CA ALA A 64 0.09 3.20 -0.45
C ALA A 64 1.20 3.93 -1.22
N PHE A 65 1.12 3.83 -2.54
CA PHE A 65 2.09 4.39 -3.48
C PHE A 65 1.36 5.13 -4.59
N GLN A 66 1.89 6.27 -5.02
CA GLN A 66 1.39 6.97 -6.20
C GLN A 66 2.06 6.41 -7.46
N ILE A 67 1.28 5.75 -8.32
CA ILE A 67 1.79 5.09 -9.53
C ILE A 67 1.64 5.97 -10.78
N GLU A 68 0.62 6.83 -10.81
CA GLU A 68 0.38 7.82 -11.85
C GLU A 68 -0.22 9.08 -11.21
N GLN A 69 -0.37 10.15 -11.98
CA GLN A 69 -1.02 11.37 -11.52
C GLN A 69 -2.44 11.05 -10.96
N HIS A 70 -2.64 11.32 -9.68
CA HIS A 70 -3.86 11.03 -8.90
C HIS A 70 -4.26 9.56 -8.73
N ARG A 71 -3.46 8.58 -9.19
CA ARG A 71 -3.73 7.14 -8.98
C ARG A 71 -2.84 6.58 -7.87
N ILE A 72 -3.50 5.99 -6.87
CA ILE A 72 -2.85 5.32 -5.75
C ILE A 72 -3.03 3.81 -5.87
N LEU A 73 -1.93 3.08 -5.79
CA LEU A 73 -1.91 1.65 -5.59
C LEU A 73 -1.74 1.36 -4.09
N VAL A 74 -2.62 0.53 -3.54
CA VAL A 74 -2.55 0.11 -2.13
C VAL A 74 -2.32 -1.39 -2.07
N PHE A 75 -1.22 -1.79 -1.45
CA PHE A 75 -0.99 -3.17 -1.03
C PHE A 75 -1.54 -3.34 0.37
N SER A 76 -2.24 -4.45 0.63
CA SER A 76 -2.75 -4.76 1.95
C SER A 76 -2.56 -6.23 2.29
N THR A 77 -2.17 -6.49 3.53
CA THR A 77 -2.15 -7.84 4.10
C THR A 77 -2.76 -7.81 5.49
N THR A 78 -3.40 -8.92 5.88
CA THR A 78 -4.07 -9.09 7.17
C THR A 78 -3.69 -10.42 7.80
N SER A 79 -3.63 -10.45 9.13
CA SER A 79 -3.30 -11.64 9.91
C SER A 79 -4.13 -11.67 11.20
N GLN A 80 -4.45 -12.87 11.70
CA GLN A 80 -5.11 -13.04 13.01
C GLN A 80 -4.10 -13.02 14.18
N ALA A 81 -2.81 -12.87 13.88
CA ALA A 81 -1.72 -12.73 14.85
C ALA A 81 -0.76 -11.64 14.37
N ASP A 82 0.14 -11.20 15.25
CA ASP A 82 1.24 -10.31 14.90
C ASP A 82 2.05 -10.86 13.70
N PHE A 83 2.56 -9.95 12.87
CA PHE A 83 3.36 -10.32 11.70
C PHE A 83 4.71 -10.89 12.13
N SER A 84 4.96 -12.15 11.77
CA SER A 84 6.24 -12.83 12.02
C SER A 84 7.39 -12.23 11.20
N VAL A 85 8.62 -12.55 11.57
CA VAL A 85 9.83 -12.13 10.82
C VAL A 85 9.71 -12.54 9.35
N THR A 86 9.35 -13.78 9.06
CA THR A 86 9.16 -14.28 7.69
C THR A 86 8.06 -13.53 6.93
N GLN A 87 6.96 -13.19 7.61
CA GLN A 87 5.89 -12.39 6.97
C GLN A 87 6.36 -10.96 6.68
N ASN A 88 7.23 -10.39 7.51
CA ASN A 88 7.84 -9.09 7.28
C ASN A 88 8.80 -9.11 6.08
N GLU A 89 9.59 -10.17 5.94
CA GLU A 89 10.47 -10.38 4.78
C GLU A 89 9.67 -10.59 3.49
N ASN A 90 8.65 -11.45 3.51
CA ASN A 90 7.77 -11.68 2.36
C ASN A 90 7.05 -10.40 1.93
N TRP A 91 6.62 -9.59 2.90
CA TRP A 91 6.03 -8.28 2.63
C TRP A 91 7.02 -7.34 1.94
N LEU A 92 8.26 -7.26 2.44
CA LEU A 92 9.29 -6.43 1.81
C LEU A 92 9.58 -6.93 0.39
N HIS A 93 9.75 -8.24 0.22
CA HIS A 93 10.01 -8.87 -1.06
C HIS A 93 8.89 -8.58 -2.08
N LEU A 94 7.62 -8.66 -1.65
CA LEU A 94 6.46 -8.32 -2.48
C LEU A 94 6.53 -6.87 -2.99
N LEU A 95 6.89 -5.92 -2.12
CA LEU A 95 7.00 -4.51 -2.51
C LEU A 95 8.19 -4.26 -3.44
N THR A 96 9.34 -4.89 -3.18
CA THR A 96 10.54 -4.71 -4.00
C THR A 96 10.44 -5.41 -5.35
N SER A 97 9.74 -6.56 -5.43
CA SER A 97 9.55 -7.32 -6.66
C SER A 97 8.52 -6.69 -7.61
N PHE A 98 7.82 -5.63 -7.19
CA PHE A 98 6.83 -4.98 -8.05
C PHE A 98 7.50 -4.39 -9.28
N GLN A 99 7.01 -4.75 -10.46
CA GLN A 99 7.42 -4.16 -11.73
C GLN A 99 6.23 -3.42 -12.32
N PRO A 100 6.28 -2.07 -12.44
CA PRO A 100 5.24 -1.34 -13.15
C PRO A 100 5.20 -1.82 -14.60
N ARG A 101 3.99 -1.90 -15.17
CA ARG A 101 3.85 -2.15 -16.61
C ARG A 101 4.58 -1.02 -17.34
N GLN A 102 5.57 -1.39 -18.14
CA GLN A 102 6.18 -0.46 -19.08
C GLN A 102 5.11 -0.16 -20.13
N ASP A 103 4.81 1.12 -20.37
CA ASP A 103 4.00 1.53 -21.51
C ASP A 103 4.84 1.31 -22.79
N THR A 104 5.00 0.05 -23.21
CA THR A 104 5.35 -0.25 -24.59
C THR A 104 4.19 0.23 -25.44
N ALA A 105 4.34 1.40 -26.07
CA ALA A 105 3.51 1.79 -27.20
C ALA A 105 3.43 0.60 -28.17
N PRO A 106 2.26 0.24 -28.71
CA PRO A 106 2.20 -0.72 -29.78
C PRO A 106 3.01 -0.15 -30.94
N THR A 107 4.14 -0.77 -31.26
CA THR A 107 4.79 -0.56 -32.54
C THR A 107 3.87 -1.19 -33.58
N ASP A 108 2.96 -0.40 -34.15
CA ASP A 108 2.29 -0.73 -35.40
C ASP A 108 3.40 -0.83 -36.46
N ILE A 109 3.91 -2.05 -36.65
CA ILE A 109 4.66 -2.40 -37.85
C ILE A 109 3.58 -2.79 -38.86
N GLU A 110 3.09 -1.79 -39.60
CA GLU A 110 2.43 -2.00 -40.89
C GLU A 110 3.36 -2.89 -41.74
N GLN A 111 2.90 -4.12 -42.02
CA GLN A 111 3.50 -4.97 -43.04
C GLN A 111 2.80 -4.64 -44.36
N GLU A 112 3.54 -3.99 -45.25
CA GLU A 112 3.23 -3.87 -46.68
C GLU A 112 3.69 -5.13 -47.45
#